data_AF-A0A7Y9FKN9-F1
#
_entry.id   AF-A0A7Y9FKN9-F1
#
_cell.length_a   1.000
_cell.length_b   1.000
_cell.length_c   1.000
_cell.angle_alpha   90.00
_cell.angle_beta   90.00
_cell.angle_gamma   90.00
#
_symmetry.space_group_name_H-M   'P 1'
#
loop_
_entity.id
_entity.type
_entity.pdbx_description
1 polymer ?
#
loop_
_entity_poly.entity_id
_entity_poly.type
_entity_poly.pdbx_seq_one_letter_code
_entity_poly.pdbx_strand_id
1 'polypeptide(L)'
;MDTAADRLKLARERAGFSSAREAALAMDLSYDTYAQHESGIRGYPARKAEIYARRFRVSAEWLLFGKGDEPAAEATPSLDELEAMVANIVNDEVTFQTKLSDLPHIVASGLHEQLRHFRSGLASHVGEGGTPSPGKGARSPSAKTSAGKAG
;
A
#
# COMPACT_ATOMS: atom_id res chain seq x y z
N MET A 1 11.86 12.28 -10.05
CA MET A 1 12.21 12.25 -8.60
C MET A 1 13.71 12.19 -8.58
N ASP A 2 14.36 13.34 -8.51
CA ASP A 2 15.71 13.46 -9.05
C ASP A 2 16.75 13.59 -7.93
N THR A 3 16.35 14.14 -6.78
CA THR A 3 17.24 14.38 -5.63
C THR A 3 16.79 13.67 -4.35
N ALA A 4 17.72 13.55 -3.40
CA ALA A 4 17.42 13.07 -2.04
C ALA A 4 16.47 14.00 -1.27
N ALA A 5 16.44 15.28 -1.64
CA ALA A 5 15.51 16.27 -1.09
C ALA A 5 14.08 16.03 -1.60
N ASP A 6 13.90 15.77 -2.91
CA ASP A 6 12.60 15.44 -3.49
C ASP A 6 11.99 14.18 -2.87
N ARG A 7 12.83 13.15 -2.66
CA ARG A 7 12.41 11.90 -2.02
C ARG A 7 12.05 12.11 -0.54
N LEU A 8 12.78 12.96 0.17
CA LEU A 8 12.45 13.31 1.55
C LEU A 8 11.10 14.02 1.65
N LYS A 9 10.84 14.97 0.74
CA LYS A 9 9.55 15.67 0.65
C LYS A 9 8.40 14.70 0.35
N LEU A 10 8.59 13.80 -0.62
CA LEU A 10 7.59 12.77 -0.96
C LEU A 10 7.29 11.84 0.22
N ALA A 11 8.33 11.39 0.92
CA ALA A 11 8.18 10.53 2.08
C ALA A 11 7.37 11.22 3.18
N ARG A 12 7.63 12.51 3.43
CA ARG A 12 6.85 13.32 4.38
C ARG A 12 5.38 13.38 4.01
N GLU A 13 5.09 13.71 2.75
CA GLU A 13 3.72 13.87 2.26
C GLU A 13 2.94 12.54 2.30
N ARG A 14 3.56 11.44 1.88
CA ARG A 14 2.96 10.10 1.97
C ARG A 14 2.77 9.61 3.40
N ALA A 15 3.64 10.03 4.32
CA ALA A 15 3.47 9.76 5.74
C ALA A 15 2.40 10.64 6.42
N GLY A 16 1.68 11.48 5.65
CA GLY A 16 0.53 12.25 6.13
C GLY A 16 0.89 13.57 6.82
N PHE A 17 2.15 14.00 6.79
CA PHE A 17 2.55 15.26 7.40
C PHE A 17 2.28 16.43 6.44
N SER A 18 1.41 17.34 6.88
CA SER A 18 0.97 18.50 6.10
C SER A 18 2.08 19.55 5.90
N SER A 19 3.07 19.58 6.79
CA SER A 19 4.16 20.56 6.74
C SER A 19 5.50 20.02 7.23
N ALA A 20 6.59 20.64 6.76
CA ALA A 20 7.95 20.36 7.24
C ALA A 20 8.12 20.63 8.74
N ARG A 21 7.39 21.60 9.30
CA ARG A 21 7.39 21.90 10.74
C ARG A 21 6.77 20.77 11.55
N GLU A 22 5.64 20.26 11.10
CA GLU A 22 4.96 19.12 11.73
C GLU A 22 5.87 17.87 11.75
N ALA A 23 6.50 17.57 10.61
CA ALA A 23 7.44 16.46 10.50
C ALA A 23 8.66 16.62 11.42
N ALA A 24 9.24 17.83 11.48
CA ALA A 24 10.39 18.12 12.33
C ALA A 24 10.04 17.94 13.82
N LEU A 25 8.91 18.49 14.27
CA LEU A 25 8.41 18.34 15.64
C LEU A 25 8.18 16.87 15.98
N ALA A 26 7.58 16.11 15.07
CA ALA A 26 7.32 14.71 15.30
C ALA A 26 8.64 13.94 15.54
N MET A 27 9.71 14.28 14.81
CA MET A 27 11.02 13.62 14.91
C MET A 27 11.95 14.20 15.98
N ASP A 28 11.47 15.13 16.81
CA ASP A 28 12.29 15.87 17.78
C ASP A 28 13.52 16.53 17.12
N LEU A 29 13.30 17.16 15.97
CA LEU A 29 14.30 17.89 15.20
C LEU A 29 13.94 19.37 15.14
N SER A 30 14.96 20.24 15.05
CA SER A 30 14.70 21.64 14.75
C SER A 30 14.13 21.79 13.33
N TYR A 31 13.15 22.69 13.20
CA TYR A 31 12.54 23.01 11.91
C TYR A 31 13.60 23.37 10.86
N ASP A 32 14.53 24.26 11.21
CA ASP A 32 15.59 24.71 10.29
C ASP A 32 16.46 23.54 9.80
N THR A 33 16.79 22.60 10.68
CA THR A 33 17.58 21.42 10.31
C THR A 33 16.86 20.58 9.26
N TYR A 34 15.58 20.31 9.49
CA TYR A 34 14.78 19.50 8.60
C TYR A 34 14.48 20.24 7.27
N ALA A 35 14.10 21.51 7.35
CA ALA A 35 13.78 22.35 6.21
C ALA A 35 14.97 22.52 5.26
N GLN A 36 16.20 22.69 5.76
CA GLN A 36 17.39 22.76 4.92
C GLN A 36 17.69 21.45 4.16
N HIS A 37 17.31 20.31 4.72
CA HIS A 37 17.46 19.01 4.05
C HIS A 37 16.36 18.78 3.01
N GLU A 38 15.11 19.08 3.35
CA GLU A 38 13.96 18.90 2.45
C GLU A 38 14.00 19.91 1.27
N SER A 39 14.51 21.12 1.49
CA SER A 39 14.70 22.11 0.42
C SER A 39 15.92 21.84 -0.47
N GLY A 40 16.79 20.91 -0.08
CA GLY A 40 18.02 20.61 -0.81
C GLY A 40 19.12 21.67 -0.67
N ILE A 41 18.95 22.69 0.18
CA ILE A 41 20.00 23.68 0.50
C ILE A 41 21.29 22.98 0.95
N ARG A 42 21.13 21.90 1.72
CA ARG A 42 22.23 20.99 2.05
C ARG A 42 21.75 19.54 1.99
N GLY A 43 22.63 18.64 1.57
CA GLY A 43 22.41 17.20 1.74
C GLY A 43 22.35 16.81 3.22
N TYR A 44 21.84 15.60 3.48
CA TYR A 44 21.78 15.05 4.84
C TYR A 44 22.61 13.76 4.96
N PRO A 45 23.27 13.53 6.11
CA PRO A 45 24.07 12.34 6.32
C PRO A 45 23.19 11.10 6.54
N ALA A 46 23.78 9.91 6.39
CA ALA A 46 23.09 8.63 6.61
C ALA A 46 22.35 8.54 7.95
N ARG A 47 22.96 9.04 9.03
CA ARG A 47 22.33 9.10 10.36
C ARG A 47 21.01 9.88 10.38
N LYS A 48 20.89 10.94 9.58
CA LYS A 48 19.64 11.70 9.43
C LYS A 48 18.66 10.94 8.55
N ALA A 49 19.14 10.31 7.47
CA ALA A 49 18.33 9.44 6.63
C ALA A 49 17.64 8.33 7.44
N GLU A 50 18.32 7.69 8.39
CA GLU A 50 17.73 6.67 9.28
C GLU A 50 16.60 7.21 10.18
N ILE A 51 16.72 8.45 10.65
CA ILE A 51 15.68 9.10 11.46
C ILE A 51 14.44 9.35 10.58
N TYR A 52 14.65 9.89 9.39
CA TYR A 52 13.60 10.15 8.41
C TYR A 52 12.92 8.86 7.96
N ALA A 53 13.72 7.87 7.60
CA ALA A 53 13.30 6.53 7.17
C ALA A 53 12.36 5.88 8.17
N ARG A 54 12.76 5.82 9.45
CA ARG A 54 11.92 5.26 10.51
C ARG A 54 10.62 6.03 10.70
N ARG A 55 10.65 7.36 10.56
CA ARG A 55 9.43 8.15 10.72
C ARG A 55 8.46 7.97 9.57
N PHE A 56 8.97 7.99 8.35
CA PHE A 56 8.16 7.97 7.15
C PHE A 56 7.93 6.57 6.60
N ARG A 57 8.41 5.53 7.31
CA ARG A 57 8.28 4.11 6.94
C ARG A 57 8.81 3.83 5.53
N VAL A 58 10.01 4.36 5.25
CA VAL A 58 10.78 4.15 4.02
C VAL A 58 12.15 3.61 4.36
N SER A 59 12.90 3.12 3.38
CA SER A 59 14.32 2.79 3.61
C SER A 59 15.21 4.04 3.55
N ALA A 60 16.28 4.05 4.36
CA ALA A 60 17.29 5.11 4.31
C ALA A 60 18.06 5.09 2.97
N GLU A 61 18.23 3.91 2.38
CA GLU A 61 18.82 3.74 1.05
C GLU A 61 17.97 4.42 -0.02
N TRP A 62 16.64 4.27 0.05
CA TRP A 62 15.74 4.90 -0.91
C TRP A 62 15.80 6.41 -0.77
N LEU A 63 15.81 6.94 0.45
CA LEU A 63 15.97 8.38 0.68
C LEU A 63 17.26 8.92 0.06
N LEU A 64 18.40 8.27 0.26
CA LEU A 64 19.70 8.78 -0.17
C LEU A 64 20.01 8.52 -1.65
N PHE A 65 19.64 7.35 -2.16
CA PHE A 65 20.10 6.85 -3.46
C PHE A 65 18.96 6.46 -4.41
N GLY A 66 17.71 6.46 -3.95
CA GLY A 66 16.55 6.04 -4.74
C GLY A 66 16.50 4.52 -4.98
N LYS A 67 17.19 3.73 -4.15
CA LYS A 67 17.21 2.26 -4.22
C LYS A 67 16.61 1.65 -2.96
N GLY A 68 15.96 0.49 -3.07
CA GLY A 68 15.29 -0.17 -1.96
C GLY A 68 13.85 0.30 -1.75
N ASP A 69 13.28 -0.01 -0.57
CA ASP A 69 11.86 0.20 -0.30
C ASP A 69 11.48 1.68 -0.34
N GLU A 70 10.64 2.00 -1.31
CA GLU A 70 10.01 3.31 -1.48
C GLU A 70 8.84 3.49 -0.50
N PRO A 71 8.39 4.73 -0.23
CA PRO A 71 7.21 4.94 0.59
C PRO A 71 6.03 4.24 -0.03
N ALA A 72 5.55 3.22 0.69
CA ALA A 72 4.29 2.58 0.43
C ALA A 72 3.27 3.70 0.22
N ALA A 73 2.75 3.81 -1.00
CA ALA A 73 1.48 4.48 -1.15
C ALA A 73 0.55 3.73 -0.20
N GLU A 74 -0.03 4.43 0.80
CA GLU A 74 -1.11 3.87 1.60
C GLU A 74 -2.06 3.23 0.60
N ALA A 75 -2.12 1.90 0.60
CA ALA A 75 -2.89 1.18 -0.39
C ALA A 75 -4.35 1.50 -0.09
N THR A 76 -4.86 2.50 -0.80
CA THR A 76 -6.25 2.86 -0.77
C THR A 76 -6.97 1.87 -1.67
N PRO A 77 -7.93 1.11 -1.15
CA PRO A 77 -8.75 0.26 -2.01
C PRO A 77 -9.40 1.14 -3.08
N SER A 78 -9.50 0.59 -4.28
CA SER A 78 -10.30 1.14 -5.35
C SER A 78 -11.77 1.25 -4.95
N LEU A 79 -12.54 2.04 -5.70
CA LEU A 79 -13.98 2.16 -5.46
C LEU A 79 -14.66 0.79 -5.57
N ASP A 80 -14.30 -0.01 -6.57
CA ASP A 80 -14.86 -1.35 -6.77
C ASP A 80 -14.57 -2.28 -5.58
N GLU A 81 -13.36 -2.21 -5.00
CA GLU A 81 -13.01 -2.96 -3.79
C GLU A 81 -13.80 -2.47 -2.57
N LEU A 82 -13.99 -1.16 -2.42
CA LEU A 82 -14.82 -0.59 -1.36
C LEU A 82 -16.29 -1.01 -1.48
N GLU A 83 -16.82 -1.00 -2.70
CA GLU A 83 -18.18 -1.46 -2.99
C GLU A 83 -18.33 -2.94 -2.64
N ALA A 84 -17.38 -3.78 -3.03
CA ALA A 84 -17.37 -5.20 -2.67
C ALA A 84 -17.29 -5.43 -1.15
N MET A 85 -16.45 -4.67 -0.44
CA MET A 85 -16.34 -4.69 1.02
C MET A 85 -17.69 -4.37 1.68
N VAL A 86 -18.30 -3.25 1.30
CA VAL A 86 -19.62 -2.83 1.82
C VAL A 86 -20.70 -3.86 1.49
N ALA A 87 -20.72 -4.39 0.27
CA ALA A 87 -21.67 -5.41 -0.14
C ALA A 87 -21.57 -6.68 0.72
N ASN A 88 -20.35 -7.14 1.02
CA ASN A 88 -20.13 -8.31 1.88
C ASN A 88 -20.65 -8.04 3.30
N ILE A 89 -20.34 -6.88 3.89
CA ILE A 89 -20.83 -6.52 5.24
C ILE A 89 -22.36 -6.52 5.27
N VAL A 90 -22.99 -5.89 4.28
CA VAL A 90 -24.46 -5.82 4.21
C VAL A 90 -25.06 -7.21 4.07
N ASN A 91 -24.51 -8.07 3.20
CA ASN A 91 -25.03 -9.41 2.98
C ASN A 91 -24.86 -10.33 4.21
N ASP A 92 -23.77 -10.18 4.95
CA ASP A 92 -23.46 -11.05 6.08
C ASP A 92 -24.15 -10.60 7.39
N GLU A 93 -24.25 -9.28 7.62
CA GLU A 93 -24.68 -8.72 8.91
C GLU A 93 -26.10 -8.14 8.89
N VAL A 94 -26.63 -7.74 7.73
CA VAL A 94 -27.94 -7.07 7.65
C VAL A 94 -29.05 -8.07 7.33
N THR A 95 -29.92 -8.29 8.31
CA THR A 95 -31.14 -9.10 8.18
C THR A 95 -32.41 -8.24 8.19
N PHE A 96 -33.56 -8.83 7.85
CA PHE A 96 -34.86 -8.14 7.91
C PHE A 96 -35.24 -7.60 9.30
N GLN A 97 -34.68 -8.18 10.38
CA GLN A 97 -34.94 -7.73 11.76
C GLN A 97 -34.00 -6.60 12.21
N THR A 98 -33.01 -6.25 11.39
CA THR A 98 -32.04 -5.20 11.70
C THR A 98 -32.73 -3.86 11.68
N LYS A 99 -32.58 -3.08 12.75
CA LYS A 99 -33.14 -1.74 12.78
C LYS A 99 -32.30 -0.83 11.90
N LEU A 100 -32.97 0.08 11.19
CA LEU A 100 -32.29 1.08 10.37
C LEU A 100 -31.30 1.94 11.19
N SER A 101 -31.59 2.16 12.48
CA SER A 101 -30.71 2.88 13.41
C SER A 101 -29.35 2.23 13.63
N ASP A 102 -29.25 0.92 13.41
CA ASP A 102 -28.06 0.13 13.72
C ASP A 102 -27.11 0.07 12.51
N LEU A 103 -27.62 0.35 11.29
CA LEU A 103 -26.86 0.28 10.04
C LEU A 103 -25.57 1.13 10.03
N PRO A 104 -25.56 2.40 10.51
CA PRO A 104 -24.33 3.19 10.48
C PRO A 104 -23.21 2.54 11.30
N HIS A 105 -23.55 1.89 12.42
CA HIS A 105 -22.56 1.23 13.25
C HIS A 105 -22.05 -0.05 12.61
N ILE A 106 -22.95 -0.91 12.12
CA ILE A 106 -22.63 -2.18 11.46
C ILE A 106 -21.72 -1.95 10.25
N VAL A 107 -22.10 -1.04 9.35
CA VAL A 107 -21.33 -0.77 8.13
C VAL A 107 -20.00 -0.11 8.47
N ALA A 108 -19.96 0.84 9.41
CA ALA A 108 -18.72 1.51 9.77
C ALA A 108 -17.72 0.57 10.47
N SER A 109 -18.18 -0.29 11.39
CA SER A 109 -17.30 -1.23 12.10
C SER A 109 -16.78 -2.32 11.17
N GLY A 110 -17.67 -2.92 10.37
CA GLY A 110 -17.30 -3.94 9.39
C GLY A 110 -16.32 -3.42 8.35
N LEU A 111 -16.57 -2.20 7.83
CA LEU A 111 -15.67 -1.60 6.83
C LEU A 111 -14.31 -1.26 7.44
N HIS A 112 -14.30 -0.77 8.69
CA HIS A 112 -13.05 -0.52 9.41
C HIS A 112 -12.21 -1.81 9.58
N GLU A 113 -12.86 -2.93 9.87
CA GLU A 113 -12.19 -4.23 9.98
C GLU A 113 -11.67 -4.73 8.63
N GLN A 114 -12.49 -4.70 7.58
CA GLN A 114 -12.07 -5.11 6.24
C GLN A 114 -10.92 -4.25 5.69
N LEU A 115 -10.93 -2.94 5.96
CA LEU A 115 -9.83 -2.04 5.59
C LEU A 115 -8.54 -2.36 6.35
N ARG A 116 -8.62 -2.76 7.63
CA ARG A 116 -7.44 -3.24 8.38
C ARG A 116 -6.88 -4.52 7.77
N HIS A 117 -7.74 -5.47 7.42
CA HIS A 117 -7.32 -6.70 6.75
C HIS A 117 -6.68 -6.45 5.39
N PHE A 118 -7.29 -5.59 4.56
CA PHE A 118 -6.75 -5.20 3.25
C PHE A 118 -5.32 -4.66 3.38
N ARG A 119 -5.11 -3.70 4.28
CA ARG A 119 -3.78 -3.11 4.53
C ARG A 119 -2.78 -4.13 5.06
N SER A 120 -3.21 -5.05 5.93
CA SER A 120 -2.36 -6.14 6.45
C SER A 120 -2.00 -7.17 5.38
N GLY A 121 -2.91 -7.45 4.45
CA GLY A 121 -2.69 -8.38 3.32
C GLY A 121 -1.68 -7.84 2.32
N LEU A 122 -1.74 -6.54 2.00
CA LEU A 122 -0.74 -5.87 1.17
C LEU A 122 0.66 -5.86 1.81
N ALA A 123 0.76 -5.61 3.12
CA ALA A 123 2.04 -5.67 3.84
C ALA A 123 2.69 -7.07 3.79
N SER A 124 1.88 -8.12 3.65
CA SER A 124 2.36 -9.51 3.55
C SER A 124 2.85 -9.89 2.16
N HIS A 125 2.31 -9.27 1.09
CA HIS A 125 2.72 -9.51 -0.30
C HIS A 125 3.94 -8.69 -0.74
N VAL A 126 4.23 -7.56 -0.10
CA VAL A 126 5.41 -6.72 -0.43
C VAL A 126 6.74 -7.39 -0.01
N GLY A 127 6.71 -8.46 0.80
CA GLY A 127 7.89 -9.23 1.19
C GLY A 127 8.37 -10.30 0.19
N GLU A 128 7.58 -10.63 -0.85
CA GLU A 128 7.96 -11.63 -1.86
C GLU A 128 8.15 -10.99 -3.24
N GLY A 129 9.28 -10.31 -3.40
CA GLY A 129 9.84 -9.95 -4.71
C GLY A 129 10.33 -11.20 -5.46
N GLY A 130 9.39 -12.07 -5.87
CA GLY A 130 9.62 -13.20 -6.76
C GLY A 130 8.72 -13.08 -7.98
N THR A 131 9.29 -12.63 -9.11
CA THR A 131 8.62 -12.53 -10.40
C THR A 131 7.81 -13.79 -10.74
N PRO A 132 6.50 -13.72 -11.03
CA PRO A 132 5.77 -14.85 -11.58
C PRO A 132 6.08 -14.98 -13.08
N SER A 133 6.80 -16.04 -13.43
CA SER A 133 6.98 -16.48 -14.82
C SER A 133 5.65 -17.04 -15.35
N PRO A 134 5.14 -16.61 -16.51
CA PRO A 134 3.87 -17.13 -17.03
C PRO A 134 4.09 -18.52 -17.65
N GLY A 135 3.56 -19.55 -16.96
CA GLY A 135 3.44 -20.90 -17.50
C GLY A 135 2.40 -20.95 -18.63
N LYS A 136 2.81 -21.45 -19.80
CA LYS A 136 1.88 -21.98 -20.82
C LYS A 136 1.61 -23.44 -20.53
N GLY A 137 0.43 -23.71 -19.98
CA GLY A 137 -0.18 -25.04 -20.00
C GLY A 137 -0.81 -25.34 -21.35
N ALA A 138 -0.85 -26.63 -21.72
CA ALA A 138 -2.07 -27.37 -22.03
C ALA A 138 -1.73 -28.62 -22.87
N ARG A 139 -1.84 -29.78 -22.21
CA ARG A 139 -1.98 -31.08 -22.87
C ARG A 139 -3.42 -31.19 -23.39
N SER A 140 -3.60 -31.58 -24.64
CA SER A 140 -4.90 -31.96 -25.19
C SER A 140 -5.20 -33.45 -24.91
N PRO A 141 -6.45 -33.84 -24.61
CA PRO A 141 -6.82 -35.24 -24.47
C PRO A 141 -7.21 -35.86 -25.83
N SER A 142 -6.91 -37.14 -25.97
CA SER A 142 -7.28 -38.00 -27.10
C SER A 142 -8.79 -38.22 -27.19
N ALA A 143 -9.35 -38.06 -28.39
CA ALA A 143 -10.67 -38.60 -28.74
C ALA A 143 -10.48 -39.80 -29.68
N LYS A 144 -10.96 -40.98 -29.24
CA LYS A 144 -11.21 -42.13 -30.11
C LYS A 144 -12.56 -41.92 -30.79
N THR A 145 -12.62 -42.01 -32.10
CA THR A 145 -13.85 -42.33 -32.83
C THR A 145 -13.57 -43.41 -33.87
N SER A 146 -14.48 -44.37 -33.93
CA SER A 146 -14.52 -45.54 -34.80
C SER A 146 -15.53 -45.28 -35.92
N ALA A 147 -15.15 -45.61 -37.16
CA ALA A 147 -15.96 -46.01 -38.34
C ALA A 147 -15.02 -45.84 -39.55
N GLY A 148 -14.88 -46.69 -40.55
CA GLY A 148 -15.73 -47.73 -41.11
C GLY A 148 -15.59 -47.62 -42.65
N LYS A 149 -15.07 -48.68 -43.29
CA LYS A 149 -15.34 -49.16 -44.67
C LYS A 149 -15.32 -48.16 -45.85
N ALA A 150 -14.40 -48.36 -46.80
CA ALA A 150 -14.65 -48.48 -48.25
C ALA A 150 -13.32 -48.62 -49.03
N GLY A 151 -13.24 -49.57 -49.97
CA GLY A 151 -12.14 -49.75 -50.92
C GLY A 151 -11.57 -51.14 -50.92
#